data_AF-A0A3M4QAA5-F1
#
_entry.id   AF-A0A3M4QAA5-F1
#
_cell.length_a   1.000
_cell.length_b   1.000
_cell.length_c   1.000
_cell.angle_alpha   90.00
_cell.angle_beta   90.00
_cell.angle_gamma   90.00
#
_symmetry.space_group_name_H-M   'P 1'
#
loop_
_entity.id
_entity.type
_entity.pdbx_description
1 polymer ?
#
loop_
_entity_poly.entity_id
_entity_poly.type
_entity_poly.pdbx_seq_one_letter_code
_entity_poly.pdbx_strand_id
1 'polypeptide(L)'
;MKKIAIVLLTVVFPLGAHAAGCAKPRNAFDQVYCAGNLFSQADRDLNQEYTSLRKHLNPTQQGSLKAGQLAWIRQRDGQCSEEKPSGYFINLDCAVDMTQKRMTFLQERERECTSTGCVESKLGE
;
A
#
# COMPACT_ATOMS: atom_id res chain seq x y z
N MET A 1 -55.92 -11.99 22.96
CA MET A 1 -54.83 -12.89 23.39
C MET A 1 -54.21 -13.56 22.17
N LYS A 2 -53.02 -13.13 21.72
CA LYS A 2 -52.13 -13.90 20.85
C LYS A 2 -50.73 -13.32 21.01
N LYS A 3 -49.91 -13.96 21.83
CA LYS A 3 -48.52 -13.57 22.09
C LYS A 3 -47.68 -14.04 20.90
N ILE A 4 -47.23 -13.12 20.06
CA ILE A 4 -46.27 -13.43 19.00
C ILE A 4 -44.89 -13.38 19.66
N ALA A 5 -44.29 -14.54 19.87
CA ALA A 5 -42.96 -14.69 20.43
C ALA A 5 -41.93 -14.24 19.38
N ILE A 6 -41.22 -13.16 19.67
CA ILE A 6 -40.06 -12.71 18.88
C ILE A 6 -38.89 -13.59 19.30
N VAL A 7 -38.49 -14.52 18.43
CA VAL A 7 -37.25 -15.30 18.60
C VAL A 7 -36.09 -14.41 18.17
N LEU A 8 -35.33 -13.93 19.14
CA LEU A 8 -34.11 -13.14 18.92
C LEU A 8 -33.01 -14.10 18.45
N LEU A 9 -32.79 -14.17 17.13
CA LEU A 9 -31.69 -14.94 16.54
C LEU A 9 -30.38 -14.17 16.77
N THR A 10 -29.63 -14.54 17.81
CA THR A 10 -28.30 -13.98 18.07
C THR A 10 -27.32 -14.48 17.01
N VAL A 11 -27.09 -13.67 15.98
CA VAL A 11 -26.01 -13.89 15.02
C VAL A 11 -24.70 -13.65 15.74
N VAL A 12 -23.98 -14.72 16.07
CA VAL A 12 -22.60 -14.64 16.55
C VAL A 12 -21.73 -14.28 15.34
N PHE A 13 -21.57 -12.99 15.09
CA PHE A 13 -20.51 -12.52 14.20
C PHE A 13 -19.16 -12.83 14.85
N PRO A 14 -18.25 -13.53 14.18
CA PRO A 14 -16.89 -13.68 14.68
C PRO A 14 -16.19 -12.31 14.58
N LEU A 15 -16.29 -11.51 15.65
CA LEU A 15 -15.46 -10.33 15.87
C LEU A 15 -14.07 -10.80 16.33
N GLY A 16 -13.35 -11.38 15.39
CA GLY A 16 -12.06 -11.99 15.66
C GLY A 16 -11.34 -12.24 14.35
N ALA A 17 -11.04 -11.17 13.61
CA ALA A 17 -9.86 -11.23 12.77
C ALA A 17 -8.69 -11.45 13.74
N HIS A 18 -8.32 -12.71 13.96
CA HIS A 18 -7.14 -13.06 14.72
C HIS A 18 -5.98 -12.41 13.96
N ALA A 19 -5.52 -11.25 14.43
CA ALA A 19 -4.20 -10.75 14.08
C ALA A 19 -3.25 -11.87 14.53
N ALA A 20 -2.83 -12.71 13.59
CA ALA A 20 -2.08 -13.92 13.85
C ALA A 20 -0.74 -13.54 14.48
N GLY A 21 -0.69 -13.38 15.80
CA GLY A 21 0.53 -13.04 16.55
C GLY A 21 1.34 -11.83 16.06
N CYS A 22 0.85 -10.99 15.14
CA CYS A 22 1.69 -9.98 14.48
C CYS A 22 2.18 -8.87 15.42
N ALA A 23 1.54 -8.69 16.57
CA ALA A 23 2.04 -7.82 17.62
C ALA A 23 3.35 -8.32 18.26
N LYS A 24 3.62 -9.64 18.20
CA LYS A 24 4.83 -10.26 18.72
C LYS A 24 5.17 -11.54 17.92
N PRO A 25 5.77 -11.39 16.72
CA PRO A 25 6.17 -12.53 15.89
C PRO A 25 7.12 -13.47 16.65
N ARG A 26 6.91 -14.78 16.54
CA ARG A 26 7.67 -15.77 17.34
C ARG A 26 8.89 -16.32 16.60
N ASN A 27 8.91 -16.18 15.28
CA ASN A 27 9.97 -16.68 14.41
C ASN A 27 9.99 -15.87 13.10
N ALA A 28 10.97 -16.14 12.24
CA ALA A 28 11.14 -15.44 10.97
C ALA A 28 9.96 -15.63 9.99
N PHE A 29 9.29 -16.79 9.99
CA PHE A 29 8.14 -17.03 9.12
C PHE A 29 6.90 -16.24 9.56
N ASP A 30 6.64 -16.15 10.87
CA ASP A 30 5.62 -15.26 11.44
C ASP A 30 5.91 -13.81 11.05
N GLN A 31 7.18 -13.37 11.14
CA GLN A 31 7.61 -12.03 10.73
C GLN A 31 7.32 -11.76 9.24
N VAL A 32 7.72 -12.68 8.36
CA VAL A 32 7.50 -12.55 6.91
C VAL A 32 6.02 -12.48 6.58
N TYR A 33 5.19 -13.34 7.20
CA TYR A 33 3.74 -13.31 7.01
C TYR A 33 3.14 -11.96 7.42
N CYS A 34 3.47 -11.48 8.61
CA CYS A 34 2.94 -10.25 9.15
C CYS A 34 3.39 -9.02 8.37
N ALA A 35 4.69 -8.89 8.10
CA ALA A 35 5.23 -7.79 7.32
C ALA A 35 4.74 -7.84 5.85
N GLY A 36 4.53 -9.04 5.31
CA GLY A 36 4.00 -9.23 3.95
C GLY A 36 2.56 -8.73 3.81
N ASN A 37 1.73 -8.95 4.84
CA ASN A 37 0.37 -8.39 4.87
C ASN A 37 0.38 -6.86 4.93
N LEU A 38 1.25 -6.28 5.76
CA LEU A 38 1.40 -4.83 5.88
C LEU A 38 1.88 -4.22 4.55
N PHE A 39 2.91 -4.79 3.94
CA PHE A 39 3.41 -4.37 2.64
C PHE A 39 2.34 -4.48 1.56
N SER A 40 1.59 -5.59 1.51
CA SER A 40 0.49 -5.75 0.55
C SER A 40 -0.60 -4.70 0.72
N GLN A 41 -0.89 -4.27 1.96
CA GLN A 41 -1.83 -3.18 2.19
C GLN A 41 -1.28 -1.85 1.68
N ALA A 42 -0.06 -1.50 2.07
CA ALA A 42 0.58 -0.26 1.62
C ALA A 42 0.70 -0.18 0.09
N ASP A 43 1.02 -1.29 -0.57
CA ASP A 43 1.12 -1.36 -2.04
C ASP A 43 -0.25 -1.16 -2.71
N ARG A 44 -1.33 -1.73 -2.14
CA ARG A 44 -2.69 -1.47 -2.63
C ARG A 44 -3.07 0.01 -2.52
N ASP A 45 -2.80 0.61 -1.36
CA ASP A 45 -3.13 2.02 -1.10
C ASP A 45 -2.34 2.94 -2.05
N LEU A 46 -1.05 2.66 -2.25
CA LEU A 46 -0.22 3.37 -3.22
C LEU A 46 -0.72 3.23 -4.67
N ASN A 47 -1.15 2.05 -5.10
CA ASN A 47 -1.66 1.84 -6.45
C ASN A 47 -3.02 2.52 -6.67
N GLN A 48 -3.86 2.58 -5.62
CA GLN A 48 -5.11 3.32 -5.65
C GLN A 48 -4.85 4.83 -5.81
N GLU A 49 -3.93 5.38 -5.01
CA GLU A 49 -3.51 6.78 -5.08
C GLU A 49 -2.92 7.13 -6.46
N TYR A 50 -1.99 6.32 -6.97
CA TYR A 50 -1.43 6.47 -8.33
C TYR A 50 -2.53 6.50 -9.40
N THR A 51 -3.52 5.63 -9.28
CA THR A 51 -4.65 5.58 -10.21
C THR A 51 -5.57 6.81 -10.07
N SER A 52 -5.74 7.33 -8.86
CA SER A 52 -6.50 8.56 -8.60
C SER A 52 -5.83 9.76 -9.25
N LEU A 53 -4.55 10.01 -8.93
CA LEU A 53 -3.74 11.08 -9.50
C LEU A 53 -3.79 11.06 -11.04
N ARG A 54 -3.62 9.89 -11.67
CA ARG A 54 -3.63 9.75 -13.13
C ARG A 54 -4.90 10.29 -13.81
N LYS A 55 -6.05 10.28 -13.14
CA LYS A 55 -7.31 10.80 -13.70
C LYS A 55 -7.29 12.31 -13.92
N HIS A 56 -6.40 13.02 -13.22
CA HIS A 56 -6.23 14.46 -13.32
C HIS A 56 -5.17 14.89 -14.34
N LEU A 57 -4.49 13.93 -14.99
CA LEU A 57 -3.33 14.17 -15.82
C LEU A 57 -3.63 14.01 -17.31
N ASN A 58 -3.06 14.90 -18.12
CA ASN A 58 -3.01 14.73 -19.57
C ASN A 58 -2.02 13.60 -19.97
N PRO A 59 -2.01 13.13 -21.24
CA PRO A 59 -1.18 11.99 -21.65
C PRO A 59 0.33 12.17 -21.39
N THR A 60 0.87 13.38 -21.60
CA THR A 60 2.30 13.67 -21.35
C THR A 60 2.61 13.56 -19.86
N GLN A 61 1.79 14.17 -19.02
CA GLN A 61 1.91 14.11 -17.56
C GLN A 61 1.77 12.68 -17.02
N GLN A 62 0.87 11.87 -17.57
CA GLN A 62 0.77 10.45 -17.23
C GLN A 62 2.05 9.69 -17.59
N GLY A 63 2.69 10.05 -18.70
CA GLY A 63 4.00 9.53 -19.11
C GLY A 63 5.07 9.84 -18.07
N SER A 64 5.17 11.11 -17.65
CA SER A 64 6.11 11.56 -16.61
C SER A 64 5.89 10.83 -15.28
N LEU A 65 4.64 10.75 -14.82
CA LEU A 65 4.30 10.04 -13.57
C LEU A 65 4.66 8.56 -13.64
N LYS A 66 4.36 7.88 -14.75
CA LYS A 66 4.70 6.46 -14.94
C LYS A 66 6.22 6.25 -14.92
N ALA A 67 6.98 7.13 -15.57
CA ALA A 67 8.44 7.04 -15.57
C ALA A 67 9.01 7.15 -14.14
N GLY A 68 8.53 8.13 -13.37
CA GLY A 68 8.90 8.30 -11.95
C GLY A 68 8.53 7.09 -11.11
N GLN A 69 7.31 6.55 -11.29
CA GLN A 69 6.87 5.36 -10.55
C GLN A 69 7.73 4.13 -10.84
N LEU A 70 8.12 3.89 -12.09
CA LEU A 70 9.02 2.80 -12.46
C LEU A 70 10.44 3.00 -11.91
N ALA A 71 10.93 4.25 -11.88
CA ALA A 71 12.22 4.56 -11.26
C ALA A 71 12.20 4.32 -9.75
N TRP A 72 11.14 4.76 -9.08
CA TRP A 72 10.92 4.50 -7.67
C TRP A 72 10.85 3.00 -7.34
N ILE A 73 10.14 2.19 -8.14
CA ILE A 73 10.09 0.73 -7.95
C ILE A 73 11.51 0.13 -7.99
N ARG A 74 12.32 0.50 -8.99
CA ARG A 74 13.72 0.04 -9.08
C ARG A 74 14.54 0.47 -7.87
N GLN A 75 14.33 1.70 -7.39
CA GLN A 75 15.02 2.20 -6.19
C GLN A 75 14.60 1.40 -4.94
N ARG A 76 13.30 1.16 -4.73
CA ARG A 76 12.79 0.34 -3.63
C ARG A 76 13.38 -1.05 -3.67
N ASP A 77 13.33 -1.70 -4.83
CA ASP A 77 13.82 -3.07 -4.98
C ASP A 77 15.33 -3.14 -4.74
N GLY A 78 16.10 -2.16 -5.25
CA GLY A 78 17.55 -2.08 -5.03
C GLY A 78 17.97 -1.71 -3.60
N GLN A 79 17.11 -1.03 -2.83
CA GLN A 79 17.39 -0.67 -1.43
C GLN A 79 16.87 -1.71 -0.43
N CYS A 80 15.76 -2.36 -0.74
CA CYS A 80 15.05 -3.24 0.18
C CYS A 80 15.20 -4.73 -0.16
N SER A 81 15.88 -5.10 -1.24
CA SER A 81 16.14 -6.50 -1.58
C SER A 81 17.57 -6.73 -2.04
N GLU A 82 18.03 -7.98 -1.86
CA GLU A 82 19.33 -8.45 -2.32
C GLU A 82 19.17 -9.88 -2.87
N GLU A 83 19.69 -10.13 -4.07
CA GLU A 83 19.76 -11.48 -4.63
C GLU A 83 21.04 -12.17 -4.14
N LYS A 84 20.89 -13.37 -3.56
CA LYS A 84 22.01 -14.21 -3.11
C LYS A 84 21.97 -15.55 -3.85
N PRO A 85 23.09 -16.30 -3.93
CA PRO A 85 23.08 -17.65 -4.49
C PRO A 85 22.06 -18.59 -3.84
N SER A 86 21.69 -18.33 -2.58
CA SER A 86 20.72 -19.11 -1.81
C SER A 86 19.26 -18.64 -1.95
N GLY A 87 19.00 -17.62 -2.76
CA GLY A 87 17.69 -17.00 -2.93
C GLY A 87 17.66 -15.50 -2.60
N TYR A 88 16.47 -14.92 -2.55
CA TYR A 88 16.29 -13.50 -2.27
C TYR A 88 16.23 -13.19 -0.77
N PHE A 89 16.94 -12.16 -0.37
CA PHE A 89 16.73 -11.47 0.90
C PHE A 89 15.83 -10.26 0.64
N ILE A 90 14.77 -10.10 1.44
CA ILE A 90 13.82 -8.99 1.33
C ILE A 90 13.63 -8.38 2.71
N ASN A 91 13.85 -7.07 2.80
CA ASN A 91 13.52 -6.26 3.96
C ASN A 91 12.15 -5.60 3.76
N LEU A 92 11.11 -6.22 4.30
CA LEU A 92 9.73 -5.74 4.15
C LEU A 92 9.45 -4.45 4.92
N ASP A 93 10.14 -4.19 6.03
CA ASP A 93 9.98 -2.92 6.76
C ASP A 93 10.53 -1.74 5.93
N CYS A 94 11.68 -1.93 5.27
CA CYS A 94 12.20 -0.99 4.28
C CYS A 94 11.19 -0.76 3.16
N ALA A 95 10.63 -1.84 2.60
CA ALA A 95 9.68 -1.74 1.50
C ALA A 95 8.40 -0.99 1.91
N VAL A 96 7.90 -1.20 3.13
CA VAL A 96 6.74 -0.48 3.69
C VAL A 96 7.05 1.01 3.85
N ASP A 97 8.17 1.37 4.48
CA ASP A 97 8.57 2.77 4.68
C ASP A 97 8.71 3.52 3.35
N MET A 98 9.40 2.92 2.37
CA MET A 98 9.54 3.52 1.04
C MET A 98 8.20 3.65 0.31
N THR A 99 7.29 2.70 0.48
CA THR A 99 5.93 2.73 -0.09
C THR A 99 5.09 3.85 0.54
N GLN A 100 5.15 4.02 1.85
CA GLN A 100 4.44 5.10 2.55
C GLN A 100 4.98 6.49 2.14
N LYS A 101 6.30 6.63 1.99
CA LYS A 101 6.91 7.87 1.47
C LYS A 101 6.44 8.16 0.04
N ARG A 102 6.40 7.16 -0.82
CA ARG A 102 5.90 7.33 -2.19
C ARG A 102 4.41 7.66 -2.21
N MET A 103 3.60 7.04 -1.36
CA MET A 103 2.18 7.38 -1.24
C MET A 103 2.00 8.84 -0.84
N THR A 104 2.79 9.33 0.13
CA THR A 104 2.76 10.74 0.56
C THR A 104 3.10 11.67 -0.62
N PHE A 105 4.15 11.35 -1.39
CA PHE A 105 4.49 12.08 -2.60
C PHE A 105 3.32 12.14 -3.59
N LEU A 106 2.67 11.00 -3.89
CA LEU A 106 1.56 10.96 -4.84
C LEU A 106 0.37 11.80 -4.37
N GLN A 107 0.02 11.74 -3.08
CA GLN A 107 -1.03 12.56 -2.48
C GLN A 107 -0.74 14.05 -2.58
N GLU A 108 0.52 14.47 -2.40
CA GLU A 108 0.90 15.87 -2.58
C GLU A 108 0.78 16.30 -4.04
N ARG A 109 1.17 15.46 -4.99
CA ARG A 109 0.99 15.75 -6.42
C ARG A 109 -0.49 15.82 -6.79
N GLU A 110 -1.34 14.96 -6.24
CA GLU A 110 -2.78 15.01 -6.46
C GLU A 110 -3.40 16.30 -5.91
N ARG A 111 -3.05 16.70 -4.69
CA ARG A 111 -3.48 17.98 -4.11
C ARG A 111 -3.02 19.18 -4.93
N GLU A 112 -1.78 19.18 -5.42
CA GLU A 112 -1.26 20.24 -6.31
C GLU A 112 -2.08 20.31 -7.62
N CYS A 113 -2.26 19.16 -8.27
CA CYS A 113 -3.03 19.02 -9.51
C CYS A 113 -4.49 19.47 -9.40
N THR A 114 -5.13 19.20 -8.26
CA THR A 114 -6.56 19.50 -8.03
C THR A 114 -6.82 20.91 -7.50
N SER A 115 -5.79 21.62 -7.00
CA SER A 115 -5.94 22.97 -6.44
C SER A 115 -5.44 24.07 -7.37
N THR A 116 -4.16 24.05 -7.74
CA THR A 116 -3.49 25.13 -8.49
C THR A 116 -3.11 24.73 -9.91
N GLY A 117 -3.23 23.45 -10.25
CA GLY A 117 -2.75 22.86 -11.50
C GLY A 117 -1.42 22.15 -11.31
N CYS A 118 -1.22 21.07 -12.08
CA CYS A 118 -0.07 20.17 -11.93
C CYS A 118 1.25 20.81 -12.38
N VAL A 119 2.30 20.70 -11.55
CA VAL A 119 3.66 21.03 -11.96
C VAL A 119 4.30 19.79 -12.60
N GLU A 120 4.35 19.78 -13.93
CA GLU A 120 4.79 18.61 -14.71
C GLU A 120 6.20 18.13 -14.33
N SER A 121 7.13 19.04 -14.05
CA SER A 121 8.51 18.69 -13.69
C SER A 121 8.62 17.86 -12.41
N LYS A 122 7.63 17.93 -11.52
CA LYS A 122 7.60 17.18 -10.25
C LYS A 122 6.93 15.82 -10.36
N LEU A 123 6.18 15.53 -11.42
CA LEU A 123 5.43 14.28 -11.52
C LEU A 123 6.35 13.06 -11.69
N GLY A 124 7.49 13.25 -12.33
CA GLY A 124 8.47 12.20 -12.62
C GLY A 124 9.55 12.00 -11.57
N GLU A 125 9.55 12.82 -10.51
CA GLU A 125 10.35 12.57 -9.30
C GLU A 125 9.88 11.29 -8.59
#